data_AF-A0A4R9AZD0-F1
#
_entry.id   AF-A0A4R9AZD0-F1
#
_cell.length_a   1.000
_cell.length_b   1.000
_cell.length_c   1.000
_cell.angle_alpha   90.00
_cell.angle_beta   90.00
_cell.angle_gamma   90.00
#
_symmetry.space_group_name_H-M   'P 1'
#
loop_
_entity.id
_entity.type
_entity.pdbx_description
1 polymer ?
#
loop_
_entity_poly.entity_id
_entity_poly.type
_entity_poly.pdbx_seq_one_letter_code
_entity_poly.pdbx_strand_id
1 'polypeptide(L)'
;MHLTRTGRILTAATATALAFTAFSVAPAFADGGDDSRGGHSVVRVHLMGSQPAPASPVIAGINPGVAPWVNDRSTARVREDGRIRVVIRGLVIPPPRGTGVNPVASVVATLVCGDTVADSTDPFALSPAGDGRTRDTIAVPEGCADPTVLIQPAANRTVYIASGMSSRDHERHDDE
;
A
#
# COMPACT_ATOMS: atom_id res chain seq x y z
N MET A 1 64.88 -24.18 24.42
CA MET A 1 64.96 -25.33 25.35
C MET A 1 64.84 -24.81 26.76
N HIS A 2 63.70 -24.99 27.44
CA HIS A 2 63.60 -25.19 28.88
C HIS A 2 62.29 -25.92 29.17
N LEU A 3 62.42 -27.06 29.84
CA LEU A 3 61.37 -28.02 30.20
C LEU A 3 60.58 -27.57 31.43
N THR A 4 59.33 -28.05 31.50
CA THR A 4 58.56 -28.40 32.72
C THR A 4 58.13 -27.22 33.63
N ARG A 5 57.03 -27.24 34.37
CA ARG A 5 56.37 -28.36 35.07
C ARG A 5 54.95 -27.95 35.49
N THR A 6 54.11 -28.97 35.55
CA THR A 6 52.72 -29.06 36.04
C THR A 6 52.49 -28.51 37.45
N GLY A 7 51.27 -28.03 37.71
CA GLY A 7 50.75 -27.85 39.07
C GLY A 7 49.26 -27.48 39.09
N ARG A 8 48.38 -28.48 39.19
CA ARG A 8 46.98 -28.29 39.60
C ARG A 8 46.94 -28.16 41.12
N ILE A 9 46.36 -27.09 41.66
CA ILE A 9 45.97 -26.99 43.06
C ILE A 9 44.53 -26.48 43.11
N LEU A 10 43.64 -27.34 43.61
CA LEU A 10 42.30 -27.00 44.09
C LEU A 10 42.47 -26.24 45.42
N THR A 11 41.64 -25.24 45.70
CA THR A 11 40.68 -25.21 46.82
C THR A 11 40.22 -23.79 47.19
N ALA A 12 39.02 -23.77 47.79
CA ALA A 12 38.50 -22.80 48.75
C ALA A 12 37.84 -21.53 48.19
N ALA A 13 36.52 -21.64 48.07
CA ALA A 13 35.59 -20.53 48.07
C ALA A 13 35.76 -19.70 49.36
N THR A 14 35.92 -18.39 49.22
CA THR A 14 35.55 -17.41 50.25
C THR A 14 34.75 -16.30 49.56
N ALA A 15 33.49 -16.17 49.98
CA ALA A 15 32.56 -15.17 49.50
C ALA A 15 32.85 -13.84 50.22
N THR A 16 33.26 -12.83 49.46
CA THR A 16 33.17 -11.42 49.87
C THR A 16 32.13 -10.74 49.00
N ALA A 17 30.97 -10.48 49.60
CA ALA A 17 29.90 -9.71 48.99
C ALA A 17 30.34 -8.24 48.89
N LEU A 18 30.65 -7.80 47.66
CA LEU A 18 30.73 -6.38 47.31
C LEU A 18 29.33 -5.95 46.85
N ALA A 19 28.72 -5.04 47.61
CA ALA A 19 27.47 -4.41 47.26
C ALA A 19 27.66 -3.56 45.98
N PHE A 20 27.26 -4.11 44.84
CA PHE A 20 27.07 -3.32 43.63
C PHE A 20 25.77 -2.55 43.75
N THR A 21 25.86 -1.23 43.76
CA THR A 21 24.72 -0.35 43.46
C THR A 21 24.19 -0.72 42.08
N ALA A 22 23.04 -1.38 42.03
CA ALA A 22 22.35 -1.68 40.79
C ALA A 22 21.90 -0.35 40.17
N PHE A 23 22.60 0.11 39.12
CA PHE A 23 21.97 0.94 38.12
C PHE A 23 20.99 0.00 37.40
N SER A 24 19.70 0.14 37.66
CA SER A 24 18.66 -0.55 36.92
C SER A 24 18.67 -0.05 35.48
N VAL A 25 19.49 -0.68 34.64
CA VAL A 25 19.24 -0.68 33.20
C VAL A 25 17.99 -1.51 33.04
N ALA A 26 16.85 -0.85 32.93
CA ALA A 26 15.64 -1.51 32.47
C ALA A 26 16.01 -2.21 31.15
N PRO A 27 15.68 -3.50 30.95
CA PRO A 27 15.55 -3.97 29.60
C PRO A 27 14.50 -3.05 28.97
N ALA A 28 14.89 -2.25 28.00
CA ALA A 28 13.94 -1.85 26.99
C ALA A 28 13.53 -3.17 26.35
N PHE A 29 12.45 -3.77 26.84
CA PHE A 29 11.69 -4.69 26.03
C PHE A 29 11.29 -3.84 24.82
N ALA A 30 11.98 -4.05 23.69
CA ALA A 30 11.42 -3.72 22.40
C ALA A 30 10.21 -4.63 22.26
N ASP A 31 9.12 -4.22 22.88
CA ASP A 31 7.80 -4.77 22.68
C ASP A 31 7.21 -4.05 21.48
N GLY A 32 6.79 -4.85 20.51
CA GLY A 32 6.42 -4.39 19.19
C GLY A 32 6.52 -5.53 18.19
N GLY A 33 5.94 -6.69 18.54
CA GLY A 33 5.83 -7.82 17.64
C GLY A 33 5.20 -7.41 16.31
N ASP A 34 5.89 -7.68 15.22
CA ASP A 34 5.28 -7.80 13.90
C ASP A 34 4.44 -9.09 13.88
N ASP A 35 3.29 -9.06 14.55
CA ASP A 35 2.22 -10.01 14.32
C ASP A 35 1.60 -9.74 12.93
N SER A 36 2.35 -10.07 11.88
CA SER A 36 1.83 -10.12 10.51
C SER A 36 0.95 -11.37 10.32
N ARG A 37 -0.15 -11.46 11.08
CA ARG A 37 -1.29 -12.34 10.77
C ARG A 37 -2.24 -11.73 9.73
N GLY A 38 -1.73 -10.86 8.87
CA GLY A 38 -2.46 -10.25 7.77
C GLY A 38 -1.61 -10.31 6.51
N GLY A 39 -2.04 -11.12 5.53
CA GLY A 39 -1.29 -11.38 4.29
C GLY A 39 -0.74 -10.14 3.60
N HIS A 40 0.36 -10.33 2.86
CA HIS A 40 1.09 -9.26 2.19
C HIS A 40 0.18 -8.54 1.17
N SER A 41 0.47 -7.26 0.95
CA SER A 41 -0.31 -6.43 0.02
C SER A 41 0.38 -6.38 -1.32
N VAL A 42 -0.34 -6.76 -2.38
CA VAL A 42 0.14 -6.57 -3.76
C VAL A 42 0.28 -5.08 -4.05
N VAL A 43 -0.72 -4.29 -3.65
CA VAL A 43 -0.67 -2.84 -3.83
C VAL A 43 -1.42 -2.13 -2.71
N ARG A 44 -0.85 -1.00 -2.27
CA ARG A 44 -1.52 -0.02 -1.41
C ARG A 44 -1.18 1.37 -1.93
N VAL A 45 -2.19 2.07 -2.42
CA VAL A 45 -1.99 3.31 -3.18
C VAL A 45 -2.97 4.38 -2.77
N HIS A 46 -2.54 5.62 -2.93
CA HIS A 46 -3.44 6.75 -3.07
C HIS A 46 -3.95 6.80 -4.50
N LEU A 47 -5.26 7.03 -4.64
CA LEU A 47 -5.87 7.22 -5.95
C LEU A 47 -5.82 8.70 -6.31
N MET A 48 -5.52 9.00 -7.56
CA MET A 48 -5.51 10.34 -8.14
C MET A 48 -6.45 10.40 -9.32
N GLY A 49 -7.26 11.45 -9.38
CA GLY A 49 -8.21 11.71 -10.46
C GLY A 49 -7.47 11.87 -11.77
N SER A 50 -8.01 11.28 -12.83
CA SER A 50 -7.37 11.34 -14.13
C SER A 50 -7.51 12.72 -14.77
N GLN A 51 -6.49 13.11 -15.50
CA GLN A 51 -6.51 14.27 -16.37
C GLN A 51 -6.65 13.81 -17.82
N PRO A 52 -7.26 14.62 -18.71
CA PRO A 52 -7.33 14.29 -20.13
C PRO A 52 -5.92 14.03 -20.70
N ALA A 53 -5.84 13.12 -21.67
CA ALA A 53 -4.58 12.86 -22.36
C ALA A 53 -3.99 14.15 -22.95
N PRO A 54 -2.65 14.30 -22.95
CA PRO A 54 -1.64 13.33 -22.53
C PRO A 54 -1.24 13.43 -21.04
N ALA A 55 -1.92 14.24 -20.23
CA ALA A 55 -1.51 14.50 -18.85
C ALA A 55 -1.62 13.25 -17.95
N SER A 56 -2.59 12.38 -18.21
CA SER A 56 -2.60 11.01 -17.67
C SER A 56 -2.35 10.00 -18.79
N PRO A 57 -1.62 8.89 -18.52
CA PRO A 57 -1.23 7.93 -19.54
C PRO A 57 -2.36 6.97 -19.91
N VAL A 58 -2.22 6.28 -21.04
CA VAL A 58 -3.01 5.07 -21.33
C VAL A 58 -2.43 3.92 -20.49
N ILE A 59 -3.27 3.18 -19.78
CA ILE A 59 -2.84 2.08 -18.89
C ILE A 59 -3.53 0.80 -19.36
N ALA A 60 -2.75 -0.22 -19.75
CA ALA A 60 -3.29 -1.48 -20.29
C ALA A 60 -4.33 -1.27 -21.42
N GLY A 61 -4.09 -0.30 -22.31
CA GLY A 61 -5.01 0.08 -23.40
C GLY A 61 -6.24 0.89 -22.97
N ILE A 62 -6.41 1.19 -21.68
CA ILE A 62 -7.53 1.97 -21.14
C ILE A 62 -7.13 3.45 -21.09
N ASN A 63 -7.93 4.29 -21.74
CA ASN A 63 -7.65 5.73 -21.81
C ASN A 63 -8.04 6.45 -20.50
N PRO A 64 -7.39 7.57 -20.15
CA PRO A 64 -7.94 8.44 -19.13
C PRO A 64 -9.27 9.05 -19.60
N GLY A 65 -10.10 9.42 -18.64
CA GLY A 65 -11.31 10.21 -18.89
C GLY A 65 -11.00 11.54 -19.56
N VAL A 66 -11.97 12.07 -20.32
CA VAL A 66 -11.82 13.32 -21.09
C VAL A 66 -12.06 14.59 -20.26
N ALA A 67 -12.27 14.45 -18.95
CA ALA A 67 -12.50 15.55 -18.02
C ALA A 67 -11.42 15.55 -16.91
N PRO A 68 -11.10 16.71 -16.31
CA PRO A 68 -10.10 16.79 -15.25
C PRO A 68 -10.68 16.34 -13.91
N TRP A 69 -10.64 15.04 -13.64
CA TRP A 69 -11.11 14.50 -12.37
C TRP A 69 -10.15 14.87 -11.24
N VAL A 70 -10.73 15.19 -10.09
CA VAL A 70 -10.00 15.41 -8.84
C VAL A 70 -10.66 14.58 -7.75
N ASN A 71 -9.92 14.28 -6.69
CA ASN A 71 -10.44 13.63 -5.52
C ASN A 71 -9.66 14.04 -4.27
N ASP A 72 -10.27 13.85 -3.11
CA ASP A 72 -9.60 13.99 -1.82
C ASP A 72 -8.71 12.77 -1.55
N ARG A 73 -8.34 12.52 -0.29
CA ARG A 73 -7.53 11.35 0.09
C ARG A 73 -8.30 10.03 -0.10
N SER A 74 -8.28 9.54 -1.34
CA SER A 74 -8.80 8.25 -1.77
C SER A 74 -7.69 7.19 -1.73
N THR A 75 -8.07 5.94 -1.47
CA THR A 75 -7.11 4.84 -1.32
C THR A 75 -7.65 3.54 -1.90
N ALA A 76 -6.76 2.74 -2.48
CA ALA A 76 -7.02 1.34 -2.81
C ALA A 76 -5.96 0.45 -2.18
N ARG A 77 -6.37 -0.73 -1.73
CA ARG A 77 -5.47 -1.79 -1.26
C ARG A 77 -5.93 -3.12 -1.81
N VAL A 78 -5.02 -3.85 -2.44
CA VAL A 78 -5.21 -5.23 -2.88
C VAL A 78 -4.21 -6.11 -2.14
N ARG A 79 -4.68 -7.23 -1.62
CA ARG A 79 -3.86 -8.25 -0.96
C ARG A 79 -3.54 -9.39 -1.92
N GLU A 80 -2.48 -10.14 -1.64
CA GLU A 80 -2.09 -11.32 -2.41
C GLU A 80 -3.22 -12.36 -2.51
N ASP A 81 -4.05 -12.46 -1.48
CA ASP A 81 -5.22 -13.34 -1.46
C ASP A 81 -6.48 -12.74 -2.10
N GLY A 82 -6.31 -11.74 -2.97
CA GLY A 82 -7.40 -11.18 -3.77
C GLY A 82 -8.30 -10.19 -3.05
N ARG A 83 -8.22 -10.07 -1.72
CA ARG A 83 -9.05 -9.10 -0.99
C ARG A 83 -8.67 -7.68 -1.39
N ILE A 84 -9.64 -6.97 -1.96
CA ILE A 84 -9.53 -5.57 -2.35
C ILE A 84 -10.43 -4.70 -1.48
N ARG A 85 -9.88 -3.56 -1.06
CA ARG A 85 -10.64 -2.49 -0.40
C ARG A 85 -10.36 -1.18 -1.10
N VAL A 86 -11.43 -0.49 -1.47
CA VAL A 86 -11.36 0.83 -2.09
C VAL A 86 -12.19 1.81 -1.28
N VAL A 87 -11.64 2.99 -1.06
CA VAL A 87 -12.32 4.13 -0.45
C VAL A 87 -12.07 5.34 -1.34
N ILE A 88 -13.13 5.85 -1.96
CA ILE A 88 -13.13 7.03 -2.81
C ILE A 88 -13.76 8.17 -2.02
N ARG A 89 -13.14 9.34 -2.07
CA ARG A 89 -13.61 10.57 -1.43
C ARG A 89 -13.55 11.72 -2.40
N GLY A 90 -14.65 12.45 -2.55
CA GLY A 90 -14.66 13.70 -3.30
C GLY A 90 -14.34 13.55 -4.80
N LEU A 91 -14.59 12.39 -5.43
CA LEU A 91 -14.26 12.19 -6.85
C LEU A 91 -15.23 12.94 -7.75
N VAL A 92 -14.82 14.11 -8.25
CA VAL A 92 -15.66 15.03 -9.01
C VAL A 92 -14.89 15.70 -10.15
N ILE A 93 -15.62 16.41 -11.02
CA ILE A 93 -15.04 17.33 -12.01
C ILE A 93 -15.25 18.76 -11.48
N PRO A 94 -14.19 19.51 -11.15
CA PRO A 94 -14.32 20.83 -10.55
C PRO A 94 -14.73 21.88 -11.59
N PRO A 95 -15.36 23.00 -11.17
CA PRO A 95 -15.55 24.17 -12.01
C PRO A 95 -14.21 24.72 -12.54
N PRO A 96 -14.18 25.35 -13.73
CA PRO A 96 -15.32 25.60 -14.62
C PRO A 96 -15.63 24.43 -15.58
N ARG A 97 -14.85 23.34 -15.56
CA ARG A 97 -15.03 22.22 -16.51
C ARG A 97 -16.14 21.25 -16.10
N GLY A 98 -16.54 21.27 -14.84
CA GLY A 98 -17.70 20.58 -14.30
C GLY A 98 -18.46 21.46 -13.32
N THR A 99 -19.29 20.83 -12.50
CA THR A 99 -20.13 21.52 -11.49
C THR A 99 -19.65 21.29 -10.05
N GLY A 100 -18.58 20.50 -9.86
CA GLY A 100 -18.20 20.00 -8.54
C GLY A 100 -19.12 18.87 -8.02
N VAL A 101 -20.05 18.39 -8.83
CA VAL A 101 -20.89 17.22 -8.56
C VAL A 101 -20.39 16.05 -9.40
N ASN A 102 -20.38 14.85 -8.81
CA ASN A 102 -20.02 13.63 -9.51
C ASN A 102 -21.17 13.18 -10.45
N PRO A 103 -20.94 13.11 -11.77
CA PRO A 103 -21.94 12.60 -12.72
C PRO A 103 -21.98 11.07 -12.83
N VAL A 104 -21.04 10.34 -12.21
CA VAL A 104 -20.92 8.88 -12.33
C VAL A 104 -21.60 8.20 -11.14
N ALA A 105 -22.71 7.50 -11.40
CA ALA A 105 -23.49 6.85 -10.34
C ALA A 105 -22.80 5.60 -9.74
N SER A 106 -22.05 4.85 -10.54
CA SER A 106 -21.34 3.65 -10.08
C SER A 106 -20.03 3.42 -10.83
N VAL A 107 -19.10 2.78 -10.14
CA VAL A 107 -17.75 2.48 -10.63
C VAL A 107 -17.37 1.04 -10.32
N VAL A 108 -16.34 0.56 -11.01
CA VAL A 108 -15.59 -0.66 -10.66
C VAL A 108 -14.15 -0.29 -10.34
N ALA A 109 -13.50 -1.08 -9.49
CA ALA A 109 -12.06 -1.00 -9.29
C ALA A 109 -11.39 -2.19 -10.00
N THR A 110 -10.51 -1.88 -10.94
CA THR A 110 -9.80 -2.86 -11.78
C THR A 110 -8.34 -2.94 -11.35
N LEU A 111 -7.84 -4.13 -11.07
CA LEU A 111 -6.41 -4.37 -10.92
C LEU A 111 -5.79 -4.59 -12.30
N VAL A 112 -4.69 -3.90 -12.56
CA VAL A 112 -3.82 -4.07 -13.72
C VAL A 112 -2.45 -4.54 -13.21
N CYS A 113 -1.89 -5.54 -13.88
CA CYS A 113 -0.53 -6.04 -13.65
C CYS A 113 0.26 -5.83 -14.95
N GLY A 114 1.24 -4.94 -14.94
CA GLY A 114 1.94 -4.48 -16.15
C GLY A 114 0.95 -3.86 -17.16
N ASP A 115 0.89 -4.43 -18.37
CA ASP A 115 -0.04 -3.99 -19.43
C ASP A 115 -1.32 -4.85 -19.52
N THR A 116 -1.57 -5.72 -18.53
CA THR A 116 -2.70 -6.65 -18.56
C THR A 116 -3.70 -6.36 -17.45
N VAL A 117 -4.98 -6.31 -17.80
CA VAL A 117 -6.08 -6.31 -16.84
C VAL A 117 -6.13 -7.67 -16.14
N ALA A 118 -6.00 -7.67 -14.82
CA ALA A 118 -6.08 -8.89 -14.01
C ALA A 118 -7.54 -9.25 -13.73
N ASP A 119 -8.21 -8.45 -12.90
CA ASP A 119 -9.61 -8.66 -12.52
C ASP A 119 -10.20 -7.38 -11.93
N SER A 120 -11.50 -7.37 -11.60
CA SER A 120 -12.22 -6.20 -11.14
C SER A 120 -13.30 -6.52 -10.12
N THR A 121 -13.58 -5.55 -9.26
CA THR A 121 -14.69 -5.66 -8.32
C THR A 121 -16.04 -5.67 -9.04
N ASP A 122 -17.06 -6.12 -8.33
CA ASP A 122 -18.44 -5.78 -8.67
C ASP A 122 -18.63 -4.24 -8.66
N PRO A 123 -19.61 -3.72 -9.43
CA PRO A 123 -19.94 -2.30 -9.41
C PRO A 123 -20.38 -1.84 -8.02
N PHE A 124 -19.88 -0.69 -7.58
CA PHE A 124 -20.31 -0.04 -6.34
C PHE A 124 -20.68 1.42 -6.59
N ALA A 125 -21.64 1.91 -5.80
CA ALA A 125 -22.20 3.25 -5.98
C ALA A 125 -21.24 4.35 -5.51
N LEU A 126 -21.32 5.50 -6.18
CA LEU A 126 -20.78 6.77 -5.71
C LEU A 126 -21.93 7.71 -5.33
N SER A 127 -21.70 8.53 -4.30
CA SER A 127 -22.60 9.64 -3.97
C SER A 127 -22.44 10.78 -5.00
N PRO A 128 -23.38 11.74 -5.04
CA PRO A 128 -23.20 12.97 -5.81
C PRO A 128 -21.97 13.80 -5.38
N ALA A 129 -21.48 13.62 -4.15
CA ALA A 129 -20.23 14.22 -3.68
C ALA A 129 -18.98 13.45 -4.16
N GLY A 130 -19.15 12.33 -4.87
CA GLY A 130 -18.05 11.50 -5.34
C GLY A 130 -17.48 10.53 -4.30
N ASP A 131 -18.24 10.23 -3.25
CA ASP A 131 -17.80 9.30 -2.20
C ASP A 131 -18.30 7.88 -2.49
N GLY A 132 -17.45 6.89 -2.24
CA GLY A 132 -17.83 5.48 -2.37
C GLY A 132 -16.87 4.55 -1.67
N ARG A 133 -17.31 3.32 -1.41
CA ARG A 133 -16.45 2.29 -0.83
C ARG A 133 -16.90 0.91 -1.26
N THR A 134 -15.92 0.03 -1.38
CA THR A 134 -16.17 -1.41 -1.52
C THR A 134 -15.14 -2.23 -0.74
N ARG A 135 -15.55 -3.44 -0.38
CA ARG A 135 -14.70 -4.54 0.07
C ARG A 135 -15.12 -5.75 -0.73
N ASP A 136 -14.20 -6.30 -1.49
CA ASP A 136 -14.49 -7.37 -2.45
C ASP A 136 -13.31 -8.33 -2.54
N THR A 137 -13.46 -9.38 -3.34
CA THR A 137 -12.39 -10.33 -3.66
C THR A 137 -12.26 -10.45 -5.18
N ILE A 138 -11.05 -10.25 -5.68
CA ILE A 138 -10.71 -10.32 -7.11
C ILE A 138 -9.59 -11.34 -7.32
N ALA A 139 -9.49 -11.89 -8.51
CA ALA A 139 -8.34 -12.70 -8.91
C ALA A 139 -7.08 -11.81 -8.98
N VAL A 140 -6.00 -12.31 -8.38
CA VAL A 140 -4.67 -11.67 -8.42
C VAL A 140 -3.70 -12.69 -9.00
N PRO A 141 -3.14 -12.43 -10.20
CA PRO A 141 -2.13 -13.30 -10.79
C PRO A 141 -0.90 -13.40 -9.89
N GLU A 142 -0.32 -14.60 -9.82
CA GLU A 142 1.01 -14.78 -9.21
C GLU A 142 2.03 -13.89 -9.92
N GLY A 143 2.85 -13.17 -9.16
CA GLY A 143 3.88 -12.30 -9.72
C GLY A 143 3.35 -11.04 -10.42
N CYS A 144 2.20 -10.50 -9.98
CA CYS A 144 1.64 -9.24 -10.50
C CYS A 144 2.67 -8.09 -10.44
N ALA A 145 3.31 -7.81 -11.59
CA ALA A 145 4.28 -6.74 -11.74
C ALA A 145 3.59 -5.37 -11.87
N ASP A 146 4.22 -4.33 -11.33
CA ASP A 146 3.77 -2.93 -11.39
C ASP A 146 2.25 -2.74 -11.16
N PRO A 147 1.73 -3.24 -10.03
CA PRO A 147 0.31 -3.30 -9.79
C PRO A 147 -0.31 -1.90 -9.75
N THR A 148 -1.32 -1.70 -10.57
CA THR A 148 -2.03 -0.43 -10.71
C THR A 148 -3.53 -0.66 -10.51
N VAL A 149 -4.17 0.19 -9.73
CA VAL A 149 -5.64 0.17 -9.58
C VAL A 149 -6.24 1.27 -10.42
N LEU A 150 -7.19 0.92 -11.28
CA LEU A 150 -7.98 1.86 -12.06
C LEU A 150 -9.41 1.93 -11.50
N ILE A 151 -9.94 3.15 -11.38
CA ILE A 151 -11.35 3.40 -11.11
C ILE A 151 -12.03 3.75 -12.42
N GLN A 152 -13.03 2.98 -12.81
CA GLN A 152 -13.70 3.11 -14.10
C GLN A 152 -15.21 3.26 -13.90
N PRO A 153 -15.90 4.13 -14.66
CA PRO A 153 -17.35 4.14 -14.67
C PRO A 153 -17.88 2.74 -15.02
N ALA A 154 -18.80 2.19 -14.21
CA ALA A 154 -19.29 0.84 -14.45
C ALA A 154 -19.98 0.72 -15.82
N ALA A 155 -20.64 1.79 -16.28
CA ALA A 155 -21.28 1.88 -17.59
C ALA A 155 -20.29 2.11 -18.76
N ASN A 156 -19.04 2.46 -18.50
CA ASN A 156 -18.02 2.65 -19.53
C ASN A 156 -16.62 2.26 -19.03
N ARG A 157 -16.26 0.99 -19.27
CA ARG A 157 -14.98 0.41 -18.86
C ARG A 157 -13.83 0.63 -19.85
N THR A 158 -14.02 1.47 -20.88
CA THR A 158 -12.95 1.81 -21.82
C THR A 158 -12.10 3.00 -21.37
N VAL A 159 -12.54 3.68 -20.30
CA VAL A 159 -11.83 4.79 -19.68
C VAL A 159 -11.63 4.59 -18.18
N TYR A 160 -10.66 5.29 -17.59
CA TYR A 160 -10.50 5.42 -16.14
C TYR A 160 -10.59 6.89 -15.68
N ILE A 161 -11.22 7.10 -14.53
CA ILE A 161 -11.46 8.43 -13.93
C ILE A 161 -10.60 8.71 -12.71
N ALA A 162 -9.97 7.67 -12.15
CA ALA A 162 -8.88 7.79 -11.19
C ALA A 162 -7.97 6.56 -11.29
N SER A 163 -6.71 6.70 -10.89
CA SER A 163 -5.77 5.59 -10.83
C SER A 163 -4.78 5.73 -9.67
N GLY A 164 -4.12 4.64 -9.32
CA GLY A 164 -3.03 4.64 -8.34
C GLY A 164 -2.08 3.47 -8.57
N MET A 165 -0.79 3.75 -8.55
CA MET A 165 0.30 2.77 -8.70
C MET A 165 1.23 2.85 -7.49
N SER A 166 1.78 1.72 -7.04
CA SER A 166 2.78 1.76 -5.97
C SER A 166 4.03 2.42 -6.52
N SER A 167 4.38 3.60 -6.01
CA SER A 167 5.73 4.12 -6.19
C SER A 167 6.66 3.15 -5.47
N ARG A 168 7.60 2.53 -6.20
CA ARG A 168 8.79 2.00 -5.56
C ARG A 168 9.53 3.24 -5.06
N ASP A 169 9.46 3.51 -3.77
CA ASP A 169 10.29 4.53 -3.16
C ASP A 169 11.74 4.09 -3.41
N HIS A 170 12.41 4.77 -4.34
CA HIS A 170 13.86 4.82 -4.35
C HIS A 170 14.25 5.65 -3.13
N GLU A 171 14.25 5.01 -1.96
CA GLU A 171 15.08 5.44 -0.83
C GLU A 171 16.54 5.41 -1.32
N ARG A 172 16.97 6.51 -1.94
CA ARG A 172 18.38 6.87 -1.94
C ARG A 172 18.69 7.24 -0.50
N HIS A 173 19.23 6.27 0.23
CA HIS A 173 20.16 6.58 1.31
C HIS A 173 21.32 7.33 0.67
N ASP A 174 21.26 8.66 0.74
CA ASP A 174 22.44 9.49 0.60
C ASP A 174 23.21 9.35 1.93
N ASP A 175 23.98 8.25 2.05
CA ASP A 175 25.09 8.15 2.99
C ASP A 175 26.29 8.85 2.33
N GLU A 176 26.57 10.09 2.73
CA GLU A 176 27.89 10.72 2.63
C GLU A 176 28.33 11.26 4.00
#